data_AF-A0A432FDQ3-F1
#
_entry.id   AF-A0A432FDQ3-F1
#
_cell.length_a   1.000
_cell.length_b   1.000
_cell.length_c   1.000
_cell.angle_alpha   90.00
_cell.angle_beta   90.00
_cell.angle_gamma   90.00
#
_symmetry.space_group_name_H-M   'P 1'
#
loop_
_entity.id
_entity.type
_entity.pdbx_description
1 polymer ?
#
loop_
_entity_poly.entity_id
_entity_poly.type
_entity_poly.pdbx_seq_one_letter_code
_entity_poly.pdbx_strand_id
1 'polypeptide(L)'
;ISEGKYKIQDSYIVTVIKWFSILVIVSGSIIGVQEFIGISVEQPEAPNQLIQFFDISLAPIIEELGFRVVLIGLPLFMLYSHKPSFKFLVKSLWWPWQNLRNVNMKKVLLLIVIVGVLFGAAHIFSDEAWSAGKLAQAIASGIIIGWVYFRYGLVPAVLIHWATNYFVFSYGYIVADINQISIGDAFSHSLLSTLELMLVVTGIISVAVLVLNYVYSKKHTLEA
;
A
#
# COMPACT_ATOMS: atom_id res chain seq x y z
N ILE A 1 -7.55 7.25 32.75
CA ILE A 1 -8.41 7.60 31.60
C ILE A 1 -7.82 8.87 31.01
N SER A 2 -7.18 8.82 29.83
CA SER A 2 -6.47 9.99 29.30
C SER A 2 -7.46 11.04 28.81
N GLU A 3 -7.31 12.26 29.30
CA GLU A 3 -8.10 13.45 29.01
C GLU A 3 -8.05 13.87 27.53
N GLY A 4 -8.82 13.23 26.65
CA GLY A 4 -9.38 13.84 25.44
C GLY A 4 -8.42 14.46 24.40
N LYS A 5 -7.11 14.24 24.49
CA LYS A 5 -6.10 14.82 23.56
C LYS A 5 -5.54 13.80 22.57
N TYR A 6 -6.33 12.83 22.13
CA TYR A 6 -5.96 12.11 20.91
C TYR A 6 -6.24 13.03 19.72
N LYS A 7 -5.19 13.64 19.17
CA LYS A 7 -5.29 14.23 17.84
C LYS A 7 -5.61 13.08 16.89
N ILE A 8 -6.80 13.11 16.28
CA ILE A 8 -7.29 12.11 15.31
C ILE A 8 -6.23 11.82 14.21
N GLN A 9 -5.36 12.79 13.93
CA GLN A 9 -4.24 12.72 12.98
C GLN A 9 -3.16 11.69 13.33
N ASP A 10 -3.06 11.22 14.58
CA ASP A 10 -2.06 10.22 15.01
C ASP A 10 -2.60 8.77 14.97
N SER A 11 -3.83 8.57 14.47
CA SER A 11 -4.44 7.25 14.36
C SER A 11 -3.93 6.48 13.14
N TYR A 12 -3.53 5.22 13.35
CA TYR A 12 -3.19 4.31 12.25
C TYR A 12 -4.35 4.14 11.27
N ILE A 13 -5.60 4.08 11.76
CA ILE A 13 -6.77 3.89 10.90
C ILE A 13 -6.95 5.09 9.95
N VAL A 14 -6.77 6.31 10.45
CA VAL A 14 -6.87 7.52 9.61
C VAL A 14 -5.77 7.53 8.55
N THR A 15 -4.55 7.12 8.94
CA THR A 15 -3.43 6.98 8.00
C THR A 15 -3.74 5.94 6.92
N VAL A 16 -4.22 4.76 7.32
CA VAL A 16 -4.57 3.65 6.43
C VAL A 16 -5.64 4.10 5.44
N ILE A 17 -6.76 4.68 5.88
CA ILE A 17 -7.84 5.13 5.00
C ILE A 17 -7.33 6.14 3.97
N LYS A 18 -6.56 7.13 4.40
CA LYS A 18 -6.02 8.18 3.53
C LYS A 18 -5.10 7.61 2.44
N TRP A 19 -4.15 6.78 2.83
CA TRP A 19 -3.15 6.27 1.91
C TRP A 19 -3.68 5.11 1.05
N PHE A 20 -4.60 4.31 1.57
CA PHE A 20 -5.36 3.34 0.79
C PHE A 20 -6.17 4.02 -0.32
N SER A 21 -6.84 5.14 -0.01
CA SER A 21 -7.54 5.96 -1.01
C SER A 21 -6.62 6.42 -2.13
N ILE A 22 -5.43 6.94 -1.80
CA ILE A 22 -4.43 7.37 -2.78
C ILE A 22 -3.96 6.18 -3.62
N LEU A 23 -3.68 5.04 -2.98
CA LEU A 23 -3.24 3.82 -3.65
C LEU A 23 -4.29 3.34 -4.65
N VAL A 24 -5.57 3.28 -4.27
CA VAL A 24 -6.66 2.85 -5.16
C VAL A 24 -6.76 3.75 -6.39
N ILE A 25 -6.73 5.08 -6.23
CA ILE A 25 -6.82 6.00 -7.37
C ILE A 25 -5.64 5.79 -8.32
N VAL A 26 -4.42 5.72 -7.78
CA VAL A 26 -3.21 5.52 -8.58
C VAL A 26 -3.25 4.17 -9.31
N SER A 27 -3.63 3.11 -8.59
CA SER A 27 -3.76 1.76 -9.12
C SER A 27 -4.81 1.69 -10.23
N GLY A 28 -6.02 2.19 -10.00
CA GLY A 28 -7.10 2.20 -10.99
C GLY A 28 -6.76 3.06 -12.21
N SER A 29 -6.05 4.17 -12.03
CA SER A 29 -5.59 5.00 -13.15
C SER A 29 -4.57 4.26 -14.02
N ILE A 30 -3.63 3.54 -13.39
CA ILE A 30 -2.63 2.74 -14.12
C ILE A 30 -3.31 1.60 -14.88
N ILE A 31 -4.16 0.83 -14.20
CA ILE A 31 -4.89 -0.30 -14.79
C ILE A 31 -5.74 0.19 -15.96
N GLY A 32 -6.52 1.26 -15.79
CA GLY A 32 -7.36 1.79 -16.87
C GLY A 32 -6.58 2.26 -18.09
N VAL A 33 -5.38 2.85 -17.91
CA VAL A 33 -4.50 3.20 -19.03
C VAL A 33 -3.91 1.95 -19.70
N GLN A 34 -3.52 0.94 -18.92
CA GLN A 34 -2.95 -0.30 -19.45
C GLN A 34 -3.99 -1.10 -20.25
N GLU A 35 -5.20 -1.23 -19.72
CA GLU A 35 -6.31 -1.90 -20.41
C GLU A 35 -6.69 -1.17 -21.70
N PHE A 36 -6.66 0.17 -21.70
CA PHE A 36 -6.92 0.97 -22.91
C PHE A 36 -5.94 0.67 -24.05
N ILE A 37 -4.70 0.29 -23.75
CA ILE A 37 -3.68 -0.10 -24.74
C ILE A 37 -3.54 -1.63 -24.89
N GLY A 38 -4.47 -2.41 -24.33
CA GLY A 38 -4.53 -3.86 -24.48
C GLY A 38 -3.61 -4.66 -23.57
N ILE A 39 -3.14 -4.07 -22.44
CA ILE A 39 -2.32 -4.76 -21.44
C ILE A 39 -3.21 -5.13 -20.25
N SER A 40 -3.49 -6.42 -20.07
CA SER A 40 -4.25 -6.96 -18.94
C SER A 40 -3.37 -7.24 -17.73
N VAL A 41 -3.97 -7.20 -16.54
CA VAL A 41 -3.36 -7.67 -15.29
C VAL A 41 -4.00 -9.00 -14.90
N GLU A 42 -3.27 -10.08 -15.13
CA GLU A 42 -3.67 -11.43 -14.73
C GLU A 42 -3.00 -11.85 -13.43
N GLN A 43 -3.77 -12.55 -12.60
CA GLN A 43 -3.37 -13.07 -11.29
C GLN A 43 -2.56 -14.37 -11.41
N PRO A 44 -1.74 -14.71 -10.41
CA PRO A 44 -1.02 -15.97 -10.38
C PRO A 44 -1.96 -17.19 -10.32
N GLU A 45 -1.57 -18.27 -10.99
CA GLU A 45 -2.23 -19.56 -10.85
C GLU A 45 -1.90 -20.19 -9.50
N ALA A 46 -2.89 -20.84 -8.88
CA ALA A 46 -2.73 -21.54 -7.62
C ALA A 46 -3.42 -22.91 -7.68
N PRO A 47 -2.94 -23.92 -6.92
CA PRO A 47 -3.47 -25.28 -7.02
C PRO A 47 -4.95 -25.38 -6.66
N ASN A 48 -5.42 -24.54 -5.74
CA ASN A 48 -6.83 -24.41 -5.38
C ASN A 48 -7.10 -23.06 -4.71
N GLN A 49 -8.39 -22.74 -4.59
CA GLN A 49 -8.89 -21.47 -4.05
C GLN A 49 -8.48 -21.21 -2.60
N LEU A 50 -8.44 -22.26 -1.75
CA LEU A 50 -8.06 -22.11 -0.35
C LEU A 50 -6.59 -21.72 -0.20
N ILE A 51 -5.71 -22.38 -0.97
CA ILE A 51 -4.28 -22.06 -1.02
C ILE A 51 -4.10 -20.65 -1.57
N GLN A 52 -4.72 -20.30 -2.70
CA GLN A 52 -4.61 -18.96 -3.28
C GLN A 52 -5.04 -17.87 -2.29
N PHE A 53 -6.18 -18.06 -1.63
CA PHE A 53 -6.68 -17.09 -0.66
C PHE A 53 -5.73 -16.95 0.55
N PHE A 54 -5.20 -18.07 1.05
CA PHE A 54 -4.25 -18.07 2.14
C PHE A 54 -2.95 -17.34 1.76
N ASP A 55 -2.37 -17.68 0.61
CA ASP A 55 -1.09 -17.13 0.16
C ASP A 55 -1.22 -15.62 -0.10
N ILE A 56 -2.26 -15.18 -0.80
CA ILE A 56 -2.52 -13.77 -1.06
C ILE A 56 -2.80 -12.97 0.22
N SER A 57 -3.40 -13.61 1.23
CA SER A 57 -3.64 -13.00 2.55
C SER A 57 -2.37 -12.88 3.39
N LEU A 58 -1.46 -13.85 3.28
CA LEU A 58 -0.20 -13.90 4.04
C LEU A 58 0.91 -13.07 3.39
N ALA A 59 0.93 -13.01 2.05
CA ALA A 59 1.93 -12.33 1.25
C ALA A 59 2.23 -10.90 1.71
N PRO A 60 1.23 -10.02 1.99
CA PRO A 60 1.48 -8.68 2.52
C PRO A 60 2.34 -8.68 3.77
N ILE A 61 2.13 -9.61 4.71
CA ILE A 61 2.93 -9.66 5.94
C ILE A 61 4.40 -9.98 5.62
N ILE A 62 4.63 -10.98 4.78
CA ILE A 62 5.98 -11.43 4.39
C ILE A 62 6.69 -10.35 3.57
N GLU A 63 6.01 -9.81 2.56
CA GLU A 63 6.55 -8.80 1.65
C GLU A 63 6.84 -7.48 2.36
N GLU A 64 5.99 -7.04 3.29
CA GLU A 64 6.28 -5.84 4.06
C GLU A 64 7.51 -6.05 4.96
N LEU A 65 7.68 -7.24 5.57
CA LEU A 65 8.90 -7.52 6.33
C LEU A 65 10.15 -7.52 5.42
N GLY A 66 10.10 -8.14 4.25
CA GLY A 66 11.22 -8.14 3.30
C GLY A 66 11.54 -6.74 2.76
N PHE A 67 10.59 -6.12 2.06
CA PHE A 67 10.88 -4.87 1.36
C PHE A 67 10.95 -3.66 2.29
N ARG A 68 10.15 -3.61 3.36
CA ARG A 68 10.08 -2.42 4.21
C ARG A 68 11.06 -2.55 5.36
N VAL A 69 11.01 -3.64 6.13
CA VAL A 69 11.93 -3.79 7.27
C VAL A 69 13.36 -4.06 6.79
N VAL A 70 13.56 -5.03 5.89
CA VAL A 70 14.92 -5.39 5.45
C VAL A 70 15.48 -4.42 4.43
N LEU A 71 14.75 -4.07 3.35
CA LEU A 71 15.33 -3.25 2.27
C LEU A 71 15.22 -1.73 2.47
N ILE A 72 14.36 -1.23 3.36
CA ILE A 72 14.28 0.20 3.70
C ILE A 72 14.76 0.45 5.13
N GLY A 73 14.18 -0.22 6.12
CA GLY A 73 14.40 -0.01 7.54
C GLY A 73 15.85 -0.22 7.96
N LEU A 74 16.44 -1.37 7.62
CA LEU A 74 17.83 -1.68 7.98
C LEU A 74 18.83 -0.71 7.32
N PRO A 75 18.78 -0.43 6.00
CA PRO A 75 19.67 0.58 5.41
C PRO A 75 19.52 1.96 6.04
N LEU A 76 18.29 2.42 6.32
CA LEU A 76 18.09 3.70 7.01
C LEU A 76 18.66 3.68 8.44
N PHE A 77 18.49 2.58 9.16
CA PHE A 77 19.09 2.42 10.47
C PHE A 77 20.62 2.47 10.39
N MET A 78 21.25 1.75 9.46
CA MET A 78 22.70 1.77 9.29
C MET A 78 23.24 3.16 8.93
N LEU A 79 22.50 3.93 8.12
CA LEU A 79 22.92 5.27 7.70
C LEU A 79 22.73 6.35 8.76
N TYR A 80 21.71 6.23 9.61
CA TYR A 80 21.28 7.33 10.51
C TYR A 80 21.28 6.97 11.99
N SER A 81 21.49 5.71 12.37
CA SER A 81 21.64 5.33 13.77
C SER A 81 23.05 5.63 14.27
N HIS A 82 23.14 6.36 15.37
CA HIS A 82 24.40 6.70 16.05
C HIS A 82 24.56 5.89 17.34
N LYS A 83 23.67 4.92 17.60
CA LYS A 83 23.62 4.14 18.84
C LYS A 83 23.41 2.66 18.55
N PRO A 84 24.37 1.78 18.87
CA PRO A 84 24.17 0.34 18.77
C PRO A 84 23.34 -0.14 19.97
N SER A 85 22.02 -0.19 19.80
CA SER A 85 21.11 -0.76 20.79
C SER A 85 20.03 -1.56 20.08
N PHE A 86 19.86 -2.82 20.46
CA PHE A 86 18.83 -3.70 19.89
C PHE A 86 17.41 -3.12 20.09
N LYS A 87 17.14 -2.54 21.26
CA LYS A 87 15.86 -1.85 21.52
C LYS A 87 15.64 -0.67 20.56
N PHE A 88 16.70 0.08 20.25
CA PHE A 88 16.62 1.20 19.31
C PHE A 88 16.48 0.74 17.86
N LEU A 89 17.13 -0.37 17.49
CA LEU A 89 16.95 -1.05 16.21
C LEU A 89 15.48 -1.39 15.99
N VAL A 90 14.88 -2.18 16.91
CA VAL A 90 13.48 -2.60 16.79
C VAL A 90 12.53 -1.41 16.68
N LYS A 91 12.73 -0.36 17.50
CA LYS A 91 11.91 0.87 17.41
C LYS A 91 12.07 1.58 16.06
N SER A 92 13.30 1.67 15.55
CA SER A 92 13.57 2.32 14.27
C SER A 92 13.02 1.53 13.09
N LEU A 93 13.07 0.20 13.15
CA LEU A 93 12.45 -0.68 12.15
C LEU A 93 10.92 -0.62 12.22
N TRP A 94 10.35 -0.40 13.41
CA TRP A 94 8.91 -0.26 13.58
C TRP A 94 8.38 1.07 13.02
N TRP A 95 9.10 2.17 13.28
CA TRP A 95 8.72 3.50 12.80
C TRP A 95 9.97 4.37 12.54
N PRO A 96 10.51 4.36 11.31
CA PRO A 96 11.74 5.06 10.97
C PRO A 96 11.70 6.56 11.25
N TRP A 97 10.66 7.26 10.76
CA TRP A 97 10.53 8.72 10.92
C TRP A 97 10.54 9.19 12.37
N GLN A 98 9.94 8.43 13.28
CA GLN A 98 9.84 8.83 14.69
C GLN A 98 11.16 8.61 15.45
N ASN A 99 11.97 7.65 15.04
CA ASN A 99 13.13 7.19 15.82
C ASN A 99 14.48 7.62 15.22
N LEU A 100 14.58 7.74 13.89
CA LEU A 100 15.79 8.21 13.22
C LEU A 100 15.82 9.74 13.16
N ARG A 101 16.98 10.34 13.45
CA ARG A 101 17.17 11.79 13.49
C ARG A 101 18.04 12.26 12.34
N ASN A 102 17.88 13.53 11.94
CA ASN A 102 18.68 14.18 10.88
C ASN A 102 18.71 13.41 9.56
N VAL A 103 17.59 12.75 9.23
CA VAL A 103 17.47 11.93 8.03
C VAL A 103 17.46 12.81 6.79
N ASN A 104 18.32 12.52 5.82
CA ASN A 104 18.30 13.22 4.54
C ASN A 104 17.16 12.69 3.66
N MET A 105 16.13 13.51 3.48
CA MET A 105 14.93 13.13 2.72
C MET A 105 15.19 12.74 1.28
N LYS A 106 16.20 13.32 0.61
CA LYS A 106 16.54 12.93 -0.78
C LYS A 106 17.04 11.48 -0.84
N LYS A 107 17.89 11.09 0.12
CA LYS A 107 18.39 9.70 0.22
C LYS A 107 17.28 8.72 0.56
N VAL A 108 16.35 9.10 1.43
CA VAL A 108 15.18 8.28 1.77
C VAL A 108 14.29 8.05 0.54
N LEU A 109 13.93 9.12 -0.15
CA LEU A 109 13.06 9.02 -1.34
C LEU A 109 13.74 8.21 -2.45
N LEU A 110 15.04 8.41 -2.67
CA LEU A 110 15.81 7.60 -3.62
C LEU A 110 15.78 6.11 -3.25
N LEU A 111 16.01 5.78 -1.98
CA LEU A 111 15.95 4.40 -1.50
C LEU A 111 14.55 3.80 -1.69
N ILE A 112 13.49 4.54 -1.34
CA ILE A 112 12.10 4.08 -1.54
C ILE A 112 11.80 3.82 -3.01
N VAL A 113 12.26 4.69 -3.92
CA VAL A 113 12.08 4.50 -5.36
C VAL A 113 12.79 3.25 -5.84
N ILE A 114 14.06 3.05 -5.45
CA ILE A 114 14.84 1.85 -5.80
C ILE A 114 14.13 0.59 -5.31
N VAL A 115 13.72 0.56 -4.04
CA VAL A 115 13.02 -0.58 -3.45
C VAL A 115 11.64 -0.79 -4.08
N GLY A 116 10.94 0.27 -4.45
CA GLY A 116 9.67 0.18 -5.19
C GLY A 116 9.83 -0.45 -6.57
N VAL A 117 10.91 -0.14 -7.29
CA VAL A 117 11.24 -0.81 -8.56
C VAL A 117 11.53 -2.29 -8.33
N LEU A 118 12.31 -2.64 -7.30
CA LEU A 118 12.57 -4.04 -6.93
C LEU A 118 11.30 -4.78 -6.53
N PHE A 119 10.39 -4.11 -5.83
CA PHE A 119 9.09 -4.65 -5.44
C PHE A 119 8.25 -5.01 -6.67
N GLY A 120 8.15 -4.09 -7.63
CA GLY A 120 7.46 -4.38 -8.89
C GLY A 120 8.12 -5.46 -9.73
N ALA A 121 9.45 -5.51 -9.77
CA ALA A 121 10.18 -6.58 -10.45
C ALA A 121 9.90 -7.95 -9.81
N ALA A 122 9.88 -8.02 -8.47
CA ALA A 122 9.58 -9.27 -7.77
C ALA A 122 8.19 -9.82 -8.11
N HIS A 123 7.21 -8.95 -8.38
CA HIS A 123 5.86 -9.36 -8.75
C HIS A 123 5.74 -10.01 -10.14
N ILE A 124 6.74 -9.85 -11.02
CA ILE A 124 6.74 -10.42 -12.37
C ILE A 124 7.80 -11.51 -12.60
N PHE A 125 8.76 -11.65 -11.67
CA PHE A 125 9.86 -12.61 -11.79
C PHE A 125 9.83 -13.71 -10.71
N SER A 126 8.87 -13.69 -9.79
CA SER A 126 8.69 -14.77 -8.80
C SER A 126 8.10 -16.03 -9.44
N ASP A 127 8.27 -17.19 -8.77
CA ASP A 127 7.69 -18.47 -9.23
C ASP A 127 6.14 -18.42 -9.29
N GLU A 128 5.53 -17.55 -8.48
CA GLU A 128 4.09 -17.23 -8.48
C GLU A 128 3.85 -15.81 -9.01
N ALA A 129 4.45 -15.50 -10.17
CA ALA A 129 4.40 -14.16 -10.76
C ALA A 129 3.01 -13.79 -11.28
N TRP A 130 2.72 -12.49 -11.16
CA TRP A 130 1.66 -11.86 -11.91
C TRP A 130 2.10 -11.65 -13.37
N SER A 131 1.14 -11.39 -14.25
CA SER A 131 1.44 -10.94 -15.61
C SER A 131 2.26 -9.64 -15.65
N ALA A 132 2.90 -9.39 -16.80
CA ALA A 132 3.69 -8.18 -17.04
C ALA A 132 2.88 -6.88 -16.84
N GLY A 133 1.55 -6.92 -17.03
CA GLY A 133 0.67 -5.78 -16.75
C GLY A 133 0.75 -5.30 -15.30
N LYS A 134 1.09 -6.19 -14.35
CA LYS A 134 1.20 -5.83 -12.93
C LYS A 134 2.35 -4.86 -12.63
N LEU A 135 3.39 -4.83 -13.45
CA LEU A 135 4.65 -4.16 -13.15
C LEU A 135 4.46 -2.69 -12.75
N ALA A 136 3.79 -1.89 -13.59
CA ALA A 136 3.61 -0.46 -13.33
C ALA A 136 2.83 -0.20 -12.05
N GLN A 137 1.76 -0.96 -11.84
CA GLN A 137 0.91 -0.88 -10.66
C GLN A 137 1.65 -1.30 -9.38
N ALA A 138 2.46 -2.36 -9.44
CA ALA A 138 3.27 -2.84 -8.33
C ALA A 138 4.42 -1.88 -7.98
N ILE A 139 5.10 -1.28 -8.97
CA ILE A 139 6.11 -0.25 -8.70
C ILE A 139 5.48 0.94 -7.96
N ALA A 140 4.34 1.43 -8.46
CA ALA A 140 3.65 2.56 -7.85
C ALA A 140 3.19 2.26 -6.43
N SER A 141 2.60 1.08 -6.18
CA SER A 141 2.17 0.66 -4.85
C SER A 141 3.37 0.48 -3.91
N GLY A 142 4.47 -0.13 -4.37
CA GLY A 142 5.69 -0.30 -3.60
C GLY A 142 6.30 1.03 -3.15
N ILE A 143 6.30 2.05 -4.01
CA ILE A 143 6.74 3.41 -3.66
C ILE A 143 5.81 4.05 -2.62
N ILE A 144 4.49 3.97 -2.82
CA ILE A 144 3.49 4.54 -1.91
C ILE A 144 3.60 3.89 -0.53
N ILE A 145 3.63 2.56 -0.47
CA ILE A 145 3.69 1.82 0.79
C ILE A 145 5.06 1.99 1.44
N GLY A 146 6.16 2.06 0.68
CA GLY A 146 7.48 2.38 1.19
C GLY A 146 7.54 3.76 1.86
N TRP A 147 6.86 4.76 1.28
CA TRP A 147 6.66 6.06 1.93
C TRP A 147 5.81 5.97 3.20
N VAL A 148 4.71 5.22 3.16
CA VAL A 148 3.85 5.01 4.32
C VAL A 148 4.64 4.38 5.46
N TYR A 149 5.43 3.34 5.18
CA TYR A 149 6.31 2.69 6.13
C TYR A 149 7.27 3.67 6.79
N PHE A 150 8.01 4.43 5.98
CA PHE A 150 8.98 5.39 6.50
C PHE A 150 8.31 6.42 7.41
N ARG A 151 7.19 7.01 6.96
CA ARG A 151 6.55 8.16 7.60
C ARG A 151 5.65 7.79 8.78
N TYR A 152 4.94 6.67 8.70
CA TYR A 152 3.87 6.29 9.63
C TYR A 152 4.08 4.92 10.29
N GLY A 153 5.12 4.18 9.89
CA GLY A 153 5.52 2.91 10.51
C GLY A 153 4.98 1.67 9.81
N LEU A 154 5.37 0.51 10.36
CA LEU A 154 5.12 -0.81 9.76
C LEU A 154 3.63 -1.19 9.74
N VAL A 155 2.88 -0.87 10.80
CA VAL A 155 1.47 -1.28 10.92
C VAL A 155 0.61 -0.68 9.79
N PRO A 156 0.64 0.63 9.51
CA PRO A 156 -0.10 1.17 8.36
C PRO A 156 0.34 0.58 7.02
N ALA A 157 1.63 0.31 6.82
CA ALA A 157 2.14 -0.28 5.58
C ALA A 157 1.56 -1.69 5.34
N VAL A 158 1.58 -2.54 6.36
CA VAL A 158 0.96 -3.88 6.34
C VAL A 158 -0.54 -3.80 6.12
N LEU A 159 -1.26 -2.94 6.83
CA LEU A 159 -2.72 -2.87 6.72
C LEU A 159 -3.19 -2.41 5.34
N ILE A 160 -2.47 -1.48 4.71
CA ILE A 160 -2.81 -0.99 3.36
C ILE A 160 -2.59 -2.10 2.33
N HIS A 161 -1.45 -2.78 2.37
CA HIS A 161 -1.15 -3.87 1.45
C HIS A 161 -2.07 -5.08 1.69
N TRP A 162 -2.33 -5.40 2.95
CA TRP A 162 -3.29 -6.44 3.30
C TRP A 162 -4.69 -6.11 2.77
N ALA A 163 -5.14 -4.86 2.88
CA ALA A 163 -6.41 -4.45 2.31
C ALA A 163 -6.44 -4.59 0.78
N THR A 164 -5.36 -4.30 0.03
CA THR A 164 -5.39 -4.47 -1.43
C THR A 164 -5.49 -5.93 -1.87
N ASN A 165 -5.05 -6.86 -1.03
CA ASN A 165 -5.07 -8.28 -1.31
C ASN A 165 -6.33 -8.93 -0.71
N TYR A 166 -6.39 -9.01 0.63
CA TYR A 166 -7.43 -9.72 1.34
C TYR A 166 -8.83 -9.21 1.01
N PHE A 167 -9.05 -7.89 1.02
CA PHE A 167 -10.39 -7.33 0.79
C PHE A 167 -10.87 -7.57 -0.63
N VAL A 168 -10.01 -7.34 -1.63
CA VAL A 168 -10.34 -7.51 -3.05
C VAL A 168 -10.59 -8.99 -3.37
N PHE A 169 -9.71 -9.89 -2.92
CA PHE A 169 -9.88 -11.33 -3.14
C PHE A 169 -11.08 -11.89 -2.38
N SER A 170 -11.34 -11.44 -1.15
CA SER A 170 -12.55 -11.87 -0.41
C SER A 170 -13.82 -11.57 -1.20
N TYR A 171 -13.92 -10.38 -1.79
CA TYR A 171 -15.06 -10.03 -2.61
C TYR A 171 -15.08 -10.80 -3.94
N GLY A 172 -13.92 -10.95 -4.59
CA GLY A 172 -13.79 -11.78 -5.81
C GLY A 172 -14.27 -13.21 -5.60
N TYR A 173 -13.93 -13.83 -4.48
CA TYR A 173 -14.42 -15.16 -4.11
C TYR A 173 -15.92 -15.22 -3.87
N ILE A 174 -16.51 -14.21 -3.22
CA ILE A 174 -17.96 -14.11 -3.06
C ILE A 174 -18.65 -14.00 -4.43
N VAL A 175 -18.11 -13.19 -5.35
CA VAL A 175 -18.65 -13.06 -6.71
C VAL A 175 -18.52 -14.38 -7.47
N ALA A 176 -17.37 -15.06 -7.38
CA ALA A 176 -17.15 -16.35 -8.01
C ALA A 176 -18.15 -17.40 -7.52
N ASP A 177 -18.37 -17.50 -6.22
CA ASP A 177 -19.30 -18.46 -5.61
C ASP A 177 -20.77 -18.16 -5.95
N ILE A 178 -21.21 -16.90 -5.82
CA ILE A 178 -22.61 -16.53 -6.12
C ILE A 178 -22.95 -16.79 -7.59
N ASN A 179 -22.00 -16.56 -8.51
CA ASN A 179 -22.23 -16.70 -9.95
C ASN A 179 -21.78 -18.06 -10.50
N GLN A 180 -21.19 -18.93 -9.67
CA GLN A 180 -20.68 -20.24 -10.06
C GLN A 180 -19.68 -20.16 -11.23
N ILE A 181 -18.78 -19.17 -11.18
CA ILE A 181 -17.74 -18.91 -12.19
C ILE A 181 -16.34 -19.09 -11.59
N SER A 182 -15.30 -19.12 -12.42
CA SER A 182 -13.93 -19.15 -11.93
C SER A 182 -13.56 -17.83 -11.22
N ILE A 183 -12.55 -17.87 -10.34
CA ILE A 183 -12.04 -16.64 -9.71
C ILE A 183 -11.50 -15.67 -10.78
N GLY A 184 -10.88 -16.16 -11.84
CA GLY A 184 -10.42 -15.33 -12.96
C GLY A 184 -11.57 -14.58 -13.64
N ASP A 185 -12.67 -15.28 -13.94
CA ASP A 185 -13.84 -14.66 -14.55
C ASP A 185 -14.50 -13.65 -13.61
N ALA A 186 -14.49 -13.92 -12.30
CA ALA A 186 -15.01 -13.00 -11.29
C ALA A 186 -14.28 -11.65 -11.28
N PHE A 187 -12.98 -11.61 -11.63
CA PHE A 187 -12.24 -10.36 -11.77
C PHE A 187 -12.65 -9.51 -12.97
N SER A 188 -13.28 -10.13 -13.98
CA SER A 188 -13.90 -9.42 -15.12
C SER A 188 -15.39 -9.16 -14.94
N HIS A 189 -15.98 -9.63 -13.84
CA HIS A 189 -17.42 -9.57 -13.62
C HIS A 189 -17.84 -8.17 -13.12
N SER A 190 -18.98 -7.69 -13.62
CA SER A 190 -19.50 -6.34 -13.33
C SER A 190 -19.65 -6.03 -11.85
N LEU A 191 -19.98 -7.03 -11.01
CA LEU A 191 -20.05 -6.88 -9.55
C LEU A 191 -18.71 -6.42 -8.94
N LEU A 192 -17.58 -7.03 -9.34
CA LEU A 192 -16.27 -6.59 -8.85
C LEU A 192 -15.96 -5.17 -9.33
N SER A 193 -16.28 -4.85 -10.59
CA SER A 193 -16.13 -3.50 -11.13
C SER A 193 -16.94 -2.46 -10.33
N THR A 194 -18.11 -2.82 -9.77
CA THR A 194 -18.86 -1.91 -8.89
C THR A 194 -18.12 -1.60 -7.59
N LEU A 195 -17.48 -2.61 -6.99
CA LEU A 195 -16.67 -2.42 -5.78
C LEU A 195 -15.46 -1.52 -6.08
N GLU A 196 -14.76 -1.78 -7.17
CA GLU A 196 -13.63 -0.95 -7.60
C GLU A 196 -14.05 0.49 -7.83
N LEU A 197 -15.18 0.71 -8.52
CA LEU A 197 -15.74 2.04 -8.73
C LEU A 197 -16.08 2.72 -7.40
N MET A 198 -16.68 2.00 -6.45
CA MET A 198 -16.96 2.53 -5.11
C MET A 198 -15.67 2.94 -4.39
N LEU A 199 -14.62 2.12 -4.44
CA LEU A 199 -13.33 2.43 -3.83
C LEU A 199 -12.66 3.64 -4.50
N VAL A 200 -12.73 3.76 -5.83
CA VAL A 200 -12.19 4.91 -6.58
C VAL A 200 -12.97 6.18 -6.22
N VAL A 201 -14.30 6.15 -6.24
CA VAL A 201 -15.15 7.30 -5.92
C VAL A 201 -14.92 7.77 -4.48
N THR A 202 -14.91 6.85 -3.51
CA THR A 202 -14.62 7.18 -2.12
C THR A 202 -13.20 7.71 -1.95
N GLY A 203 -12.24 7.18 -2.69
CA GLY A 203 -10.88 7.70 -2.75
C GLY A 203 -10.82 9.14 -3.25
N ILE A 204 -11.50 9.44 -4.36
CA ILE A 204 -11.58 10.80 -4.93
C ILE A 204 -12.17 11.79 -3.91
N ILE A 205 -13.27 11.40 -3.26
CA ILE A 205 -13.90 12.23 -2.21
C ILE A 205 -12.92 12.48 -1.06
N SER A 206 -12.21 11.45 -0.59
CA SER A 206 -11.21 11.55 0.48
C SER A 206 -10.09 12.53 0.12
N VAL A 207 -9.55 12.44 -1.10
CA VAL A 207 -8.52 13.36 -1.60
C VAL A 207 -9.06 14.79 -1.72
N ALA A 208 -10.28 14.97 -2.23
CA ALA A 208 -10.90 16.29 -2.33
C ALA A 208 -11.07 16.95 -0.96
N VAL A 209 -11.55 16.23 0.05
CA VAL A 209 -11.67 16.71 1.43
C VAL A 209 -10.32 17.12 2.00
N LEU A 210 -9.26 16.35 1.74
CA LEU A 210 -7.90 16.69 2.19
C LEU A 210 -7.37 17.98 1.55
N VAL A 211 -7.59 18.15 0.24
CA VAL A 211 -7.20 19.35 -0.49
C VAL A 211 -7.97 20.57 0.01
N LEU A 212 -9.29 20.46 0.18
CA LEU A 212 -10.14 21.53 0.69
C LEU A 212 -9.72 21.96 2.10
N ASN A 213 -9.47 20.99 2.99
CA ASN A 213 -8.98 21.28 4.35
C ASN A 213 -7.62 22.00 4.35
N TYR A 214 -6.71 21.59 3.45
CA TYR A 214 -5.41 22.25 3.31
C TYR A 214 -5.56 23.70 2.83
N VAL A 215 -6.37 23.94 1.80
CA VAL A 215 -6.64 25.29 1.27
C VAL A 215 -7.30 26.17 2.33
N TYR A 216 -8.30 25.65 3.04
CA TYR A 216 -8.99 26.38 4.10
C TYR A 216 -8.07 26.74 5.26
N SER A 217 -7.26 25.79 5.74
CA SER A 217 -6.28 26.05 6.81
C SER A 217 -5.23 27.08 6.41
N LYS A 218 -4.79 27.09 5.15
CA LYS A 218 -3.84 28.08 4.63
C LYS A 218 -4.45 29.47 4.54
N LYS A 219 -5.73 29.57 4.16
CA LYS A 219 -6.44 30.85 4.11
C LYS A 219 -6.60 31.47 5.50
N HIS A 220 -7.00 30.69 6.50
CA HIS A 220 -7.13 31.15 7.89
C HIS A 220 -5.80 31.51 8.56
N THR A 221 -4.68 30.93 8.14
CA THR A 221 -3.34 31.33 8.63
C THR A 221 -2.79 32.56 7.93
N LEU A 222 -3.35 32.96 6.79
CA LEU A 222 -3.01 34.21 6.09
C LEU A 222 -3.90 35.38 6.54
N GLU A 223 -5.07 35.10 7.11
CA GLU A 223 -6.02 36.08 7.65
C GLU A 223 -5.84 36.37 9.15
N ALA A 224 -4.93 35.65 9.83
CA ALA A 224 -4.58 35.80 11.25
C ALA A 224 -3.19 36.44 11.43
#